data_AF-A0A5B7UVC8-F1
#
_entry.id   AF-A0A5B7UVC8-F1
#
_cell.length_a   1.000
_cell.length_b   1.000
_cell.length_c   1.000
_cell.angle_alpha   90.00
_cell.angle_beta   90.00
_cell.angle_gamma   90.00
#
_symmetry.space_group_name_H-M   'P 1'
#
loop_
_entity.id
_entity.type
_entity.pdbx_description
1 polymer ?
#
loop_
_entity_poly.entity_id
_entity_poly.type
_entity_poly.pdbx_seq_one_letter_code
_entity_poly.pdbx_strand_id
1 'polypeptide(L)'
;MAGPGVRLVRKVSATRAFARLAPRVVPAVDRAVHRLTRGKVLLSARMLPGLVLTARGARSGLVRRTPLACVPGRDGSWLLVGSNFGRAAHPAWTANLLAHPDAEVSWRGRDVPVRARLLTGDERTRAWAAALEFWPPYAAYQERVDREIRVFRLERRETRETREKQEKQEKQERGESEEKGRSPVGRGPGAAPG
;
A
#
# COMPACT_ATOMS: atom_id res chain seq x y z
N MET A 1 -4.86 -9.00 -10.07
CA MET A 1 -5.34 -10.35 -9.69
C MET A 1 -4.98 -10.69 -8.24
N ALA A 2 -5.97 -11.03 -7.43
CA ALA A 2 -5.79 -11.44 -6.03
C ALA A 2 -5.13 -12.83 -5.98
N GLY A 3 -4.14 -13.02 -5.10
CA GLY A 3 -3.45 -14.30 -4.98
C GLY A 3 -4.40 -15.42 -4.53
N PRO A 4 -4.05 -16.71 -4.75
CA PRO A 4 -4.91 -17.85 -4.43
C PRO A 4 -5.47 -17.81 -3.00
N GLY A 5 -4.65 -17.41 -2.02
CA GLY A 5 -5.07 -17.28 -0.62
C GLY A 5 -6.13 -16.20 -0.36
N VAL A 6 -6.09 -15.07 -1.08
CA VAL A 6 -7.04 -13.96 -0.92
C VAL A 6 -8.43 -14.36 -1.44
N ARG A 7 -8.49 -15.19 -2.49
CA ARG A 7 -9.77 -15.72 -3.01
C ARG A 7 -10.37 -16.77 -2.07
N LEU A 8 -9.53 -17.58 -1.43
CA LEU A 8 -9.98 -18.59 -0.48
C LEU A 8 -10.53 -17.93 0.80
N VAL A 9 -9.80 -16.96 1.37
CA VAL A 9 -10.25 -16.19 2.54
C VAL A 9 -11.59 -15.50 2.25
N ARG A 10 -11.74 -14.87 1.08
CA ARG A 10 -12.97 -14.16 0.70
C ARG A 10 -14.16 -15.08 0.44
N LYS A 11 -13.94 -16.31 -0.06
CA LYS A 11 -15.01 -17.31 -0.24
C LYS A 11 -15.47 -17.90 1.10
N VAL A 12 -14.50 -18.17 1.97
CA VAL A 12 -14.77 -18.76 3.29
C VAL A 12 -15.39 -17.73 4.24
N SER A 13 -14.95 -16.46 4.19
CA SER A 13 -15.51 -15.40 5.04
C SER A 13 -16.93 -14.96 4.66
N ALA A 14 -17.34 -15.20 3.41
CA ALA A 14 -18.67 -14.87 2.91
C ALA A 14 -19.74 -15.94 3.22
N THR A 15 -19.35 -17.09 3.81
CA THR A 15 -20.32 -18.14 4.13
C THR A 15 -21.00 -17.85 5.48
N ARG A 16 -22.33 -17.98 5.54
CA ARG A 16 -23.12 -17.79 6.78
C ARG A 16 -22.64 -18.70 7.93
N ALA A 17 -22.08 -19.86 7.61
CA ALA A 17 -21.47 -20.76 8.59
C ALA A 17 -20.18 -20.18 9.21
N PHE A 18 -19.32 -19.55 8.41
CA PHE A 18 -18.10 -18.92 8.91
C PHE A 18 -18.40 -17.68 9.75
N ALA A 19 -19.34 -16.84 9.32
CA ALA A 19 -19.78 -15.67 10.10
C ALA A 19 -20.34 -16.06 11.49
N ARG A 20 -20.97 -17.24 11.61
CA ARG A 20 -21.49 -17.77 12.88
C ARG A 20 -20.44 -18.49 13.73
N LEU A 21 -19.41 -19.07 13.10
CA LEU A 21 -18.42 -19.90 13.78
C LEU A 21 -17.13 -19.11 14.14
N ALA A 22 -16.76 -18.11 13.32
CA ALA A 22 -15.56 -17.30 13.48
C ALA A 22 -15.45 -16.61 14.86
N PRO A 23 -16.50 -16.00 15.43
CA PRO A 23 -16.41 -15.36 16.75
C PRO A 23 -16.07 -16.33 17.89
N ARG A 24 -16.38 -17.63 17.72
CA ARG A 24 -16.15 -18.67 18.73
C ARG A 24 -14.80 -19.38 18.57
N VAL A 25 -14.35 -19.55 17.33
CA VAL A 25 -13.15 -20.32 17.01
C VAL A 25 -11.91 -19.44 16.94
N VAL A 26 -12.03 -18.21 16.40
CA VAL A 26 -10.90 -17.29 16.25
C VAL A 26 -10.23 -16.96 17.59
N PRO A 27 -10.94 -16.70 18.72
CA PRO A 27 -10.28 -16.44 20.00
C PRO A 27 -9.50 -17.63 20.56
N ALA A 28 -9.94 -18.87 20.29
CA ALA A 28 -9.27 -20.08 20.75
C ALA A 28 -8.00 -20.36 19.93
N VAL A 29 -8.08 -20.16 18.61
CA VAL A 29 -6.92 -20.25 17.71
C VAL A 29 -5.92 -19.15 18.01
N ASP A 30 -6.38 -17.92 18.26
CA ASP A 30 -5.53 -16.78 18.64
C ASP A 30 -4.80 -17.04 19.96
N ARG A 31 -5.49 -17.59 20.97
CA ARG A 31 -4.87 -18.00 22.25
C ARG A 31 -3.87 -19.14 22.10
N ALA A 32 -4.16 -20.15 21.29
CA ALA A 32 -3.26 -21.28 21.06
C ALA A 32 -1.98 -20.84 20.35
N VAL A 33 -2.09 -20.00 19.32
CA VAL A 33 -0.97 -19.43 18.57
C VAL A 33 -0.15 -18.48 19.46
N HIS A 34 -0.81 -17.64 20.27
CA HIS A 34 -0.14 -16.76 21.23
C HIS A 34 0.69 -17.57 22.25
N ARG A 35 0.15 -18.70 22.73
CA ARG A 35 0.82 -19.59 23.69
C ARG A 35 2.01 -20.31 23.06
N LEU A 36 1.90 -20.77 21.81
CA LEU A 36 2.96 -21.48 21.10
C LEU A 36 4.13 -20.58 20.66
N THR A 37 3.89 -19.32 20.32
CA THR A 37 4.95 -18.42 19.81
C THR A 37 5.50 -17.46 20.87
N ARG A 38 5.09 -17.61 22.15
CA ARG A 38 5.37 -16.65 23.23
C ARG A 38 5.06 -15.20 22.81
N GLY A 39 4.00 -15.02 22.02
CA GLY A 39 3.53 -13.71 21.54
C GLY A 39 4.40 -13.03 20.47
N LYS A 40 5.31 -13.75 19.78
CA LYS A 40 6.22 -13.14 18.78
C LYS A 40 5.74 -13.24 17.34
N VAL A 41 4.92 -14.23 16.98
CA VAL A 41 4.39 -14.37 15.61
C VAL A 41 2.95 -14.83 15.65
N LEU A 42 2.10 -14.09 14.95
CA LEU A 42 0.68 -14.34 14.79
C LEU A 42 0.47 -15.04 13.44
N LEU A 43 -0.14 -16.22 13.44
CA LEU A 43 -0.50 -17.02 12.24
C LEU A 43 -1.27 -16.17 11.21
N SER A 44 -2.01 -15.19 11.69
CA SER A 44 -2.72 -14.17 10.94
C SER A 44 -1.84 -13.23 10.11
N ALA A 45 -0.60 -12.96 10.52
CA ALA A 45 0.36 -12.21 9.71
C ALA A 45 0.75 -12.97 8.42
N ARG A 46 0.51 -14.29 8.37
CA ARG A 46 0.66 -15.13 7.16
C ARG A 46 -0.58 -15.08 6.25
N MET A 47 -1.74 -14.67 6.79
CA MET A 47 -3.01 -14.60 6.07
C MET A 47 -3.27 -13.22 5.45
N LEU A 48 -2.65 -12.17 6.00
CA LEU A 48 -2.72 -10.83 5.48
C LEU A 48 -1.66 -10.63 4.37
N PRO A 49 -1.97 -9.85 3.32
CA PRO A 49 -0.96 -9.44 2.38
C PRO A 49 0.15 -8.66 3.10
N GLY A 50 1.39 -9.00 2.78
CA GLY A 50 2.58 -8.39 3.38
C GLY A 50 3.38 -7.57 2.37
N LEU A 51 3.98 -6.48 2.85
CA LEU A 51 5.00 -5.71 2.15
C LEU A 51 6.21 -5.50 3.06
N VAL A 52 7.35 -5.15 2.47
CA VAL A 52 8.51 -4.66 3.23
C VAL A 52 8.58 -3.16 3.07
N LEU A 53 8.41 -2.43 4.17
CA LEU A 53 8.58 -0.98 4.21
C LEU A 53 10.07 -0.66 4.41
N THR A 54 10.63 0.11 3.49
CA THR A 54 11.95 0.72 3.60
C THR A 54 11.77 2.20 3.95
N ALA A 55 12.13 2.61 5.17
CA ALA A 55 11.95 3.98 5.64
C ALA A 55 13.19 4.49 6.41
N ARG A 56 13.43 5.79 6.36
CA ARG A 56 14.51 6.46 7.11
C ARG A 56 14.15 6.58 8.58
N GLY A 57 15.06 6.18 9.47
CA GLY A 57 14.89 6.31 10.92
C GLY A 57 14.75 7.76 11.36
N ALA A 58 13.67 8.11 12.06
CA ALA A 58 13.38 9.50 12.47
C ALA A 58 14.48 10.13 13.32
N ARG A 59 15.14 9.34 14.18
CA ARG A 59 16.23 9.83 15.05
C ARG A 59 17.62 9.53 14.49
N SER A 60 17.79 8.35 13.90
CA SER A 60 19.11 7.85 13.50
C SER A 60 19.50 8.18 12.07
N GLY A 61 18.54 8.58 11.22
CA GLY A 61 18.78 8.77 9.80
C GLY A 61 19.07 7.48 9.02
N LEU A 62 19.21 6.32 9.69
CA LEU A 62 19.52 5.04 9.05
C LEU A 62 18.29 4.48 8.33
N VAL A 63 18.49 3.92 7.14
CA VAL A 63 17.43 3.23 6.39
C VAL A 63 17.11 1.90 7.07
N ARG A 64 15.82 1.63 7.30
CA ARG A 64 15.34 0.42 7.98
C ARG A 64 14.30 -0.28 7.11
N ARG A 65 14.45 -1.60 6.98
CA ARG A 65 13.48 -2.49 6.31
C ARG A 65 12.61 -3.19 7.34
N THR A 66 11.30 -3.04 7.25
CA THR A 66 10.33 -3.59 8.20
C THR A 66 9.25 -4.38 7.46
N PRO A 67 9.13 -5.70 7.66
CA PRO A 67 8.01 -6.48 7.14
C PRO A 67 6.71 -6.09 7.85
N LEU A 68 5.68 -5.75 7.09
CA LEU A 68 4.40 -5.29 7.61
C LEU A 68 3.24 -5.95 6.86
N ALA A 69 2.16 -6.24 7.58
CA ALA A 69 0.87 -6.50 6.97
C ALA A 69 0.30 -5.19 6.40
N CYS A 70 -0.44 -5.28 5.30
CA CYS A 70 -1.11 -4.15 4.68
C CYS A 70 -2.52 -4.51 4.21
N VAL A 71 -3.35 -3.47 4.03
CA VAL A 71 -4.64 -3.58 3.33
C VAL A 71 -4.48 -2.92 1.95
N PRO A 72 -4.45 -3.68 0.85
CA PRO A 72 -4.32 -3.10 -0.49
C PRO A 72 -5.58 -2.34 -0.90
N GLY A 73 -5.42 -1.09 -1.34
CA GLY A 73 -6.46 -0.27 -1.94
C GLY A 73 -6.75 -0.67 -3.40
N ARG A 74 -7.91 -0.24 -3.90
CA ARG A 74 -8.32 -0.47 -5.30
C ARG A 74 -7.59 0.43 -6.29
N ASP A 75 -7.16 1.59 -5.82
CA ASP A 75 -6.37 2.63 -6.50
C ASP A 75 -4.86 2.32 -6.54
N GLY A 76 -4.45 1.15 -6.06
CA GLY A 76 -3.04 0.79 -5.95
C GLY A 76 -2.31 1.44 -4.77
N SER A 77 -3.05 2.06 -3.84
CA SER A 77 -2.55 2.48 -2.54
C SER A 77 -2.48 1.30 -1.56
N TRP A 78 -1.88 1.53 -0.38
CA TRP A 78 -1.88 0.57 0.72
C TRP A 78 -2.20 1.27 2.04
N LEU A 79 -3.01 0.64 2.88
CA LEU A 79 -3.15 1.05 4.27
C LEU A 79 -2.19 0.26 5.16
N LEU A 80 -1.44 0.97 5.99
CA LEU A 80 -0.61 0.41 7.05
C LEU A 80 -1.17 0.78 8.42
N VAL A 81 -1.28 -0.21 9.30
CA VAL A 81 -1.85 -0.03 10.64
C VAL A 81 -0.76 -0.18 11.70
N GLY A 82 -0.48 0.91 12.42
CA GLY A 82 0.49 0.99 13.51
C GLY A 82 0.01 0.37 14.82
N SER A 83 -0.56 -0.83 14.79
CA SER A 83 -1.21 -1.43 15.97
C SER A 83 -0.22 -1.87 17.04
N ASN A 84 0.96 -2.34 16.65
CA ASN A 84 1.94 -2.98 17.53
C ASN A 84 1.32 -4.07 18.43
N PHE A 85 0.36 -4.82 17.87
CA PHE A 85 -0.41 -5.86 18.60
C PHE A 85 -1.15 -5.35 19.85
N GLY A 86 -1.48 -4.05 19.91
CA GLY A 86 -2.11 -3.45 21.09
C GLY A 86 -1.13 -3.18 22.23
N ARG A 87 0.17 -3.04 21.95
CA ARG A 87 1.14 -2.57 22.95
C ARG A 87 1.04 -1.06 23.14
N ALA A 88 1.31 -0.60 24.36
CA ALA A 88 1.21 0.80 24.76
C ALA A 88 1.97 1.76 23.83
N ALA A 89 3.20 1.43 23.43
CA ALA A 89 3.99 2.26 22.52
C ALA A 89 3.62 2.04 21.04
N HIS A 90 3.65 3.11 20.25
CA HIS A 90 3.62 3.03 18.80
C HIS A 90 4.87 2.30 18.26
N PRO A 91 4.75 1.55 17.15
CA PRO A 91 5.90 0.91 16.55
C PRO A 91 6.79 1.96 15.87
N ALA A 92 8.12 1.78 15.95
CA ALA A 92 9.11 2.78 15.53
C ALA A 92 8.95 3.25 14.07
N TRP A 93 8.55 2.36 13.16
CA TRP A 93 8.32 2.70 11.76
C TRP A 93 7.26 3.80 11.57
N THR A 94 6.29 3.93 12.48
CA THR A 94 5.30 5.02 12.38
C THR A 94 5.93 6.38 12.64
N ALA A 95 6.87 6.47 13.58
CA ALA A 95 7.61 7.71 13.82
C ALA A 95 8.52 8.04 12.63
N ASN A 96 9.11 7.02 12.00
CA ASN A 96 9.90 7.18 10.78
C ASN A 96 9.07 7.83 9.66
N LEU A 97 7.85 7.34 9.40
CA LEU A 97 6.98 7.90 8.36
C LEU A 97 6.44 9.30 8.68
N LEU A 98 6.29 9.64 9.96
CA LEU A 98 5.91 11.00 10.35
C LEU A 98 7.03 12.01 10.06
N ALA A 99 8.28 11.64 10.36
CA ALA A 99 9.44 12.50 10.10
C ALA A 99 9.84 12.52 8.62
N HIS A 100 9.72 11.38 7.95
CA HIS A 100 10.15 11.17 6.57
C HIS A 100 9.05 10.40 5.81
N PRO A 101 8.05 11.11 5.25
CA PRO A 101 6.91 10.48 4.59
C PRO A 101 7.28 9.78 3.29
N ASP A 102 8.37 10.17 2.66
CA ASP A 102 8.87 9.53 1.45
C ASP A 102 9.60 8.23 1.80
N ALA A 103 9.13 7.13 1.22
CA ALA A 103 9.60 5.79 1.52
C ALA A 103 9.54 4.90 0.26
N GLU A 104 9.87 3.63 0.45
CA GLU A 104 9.74 2.60 -0.57
C GLU A 104 9.07 1.37 0.03
N VAL A 105 8.24 0.69 -0.76
CA VAL A 105 7.66 -0.60 -0.39
C VAL A 105 8.07 -1.67 -1.38
N SER A 106 8.59 -2.78 -0.88
CA SER A 106 8.75 -4.00 -1.67
C SER A 106 7.44 -4.78 -1.63
N TRP A 107 6.75 -4.81 -2.77
CA TRP A 107 5.44 -5.44 -2.93
C TRP A 107 5.43 -6.38 -4.13
N ARG A 108 5.23 -7.67 -3.87
CA ARG A 108 5.18 -8.72 -4.90
C ARG A 108 6.41 -8.71 -5.84
N GLY A 109 7.60 -8.61 -5.23
CA GLY A 109 8.87 -8.63 -5.96
C GLY A 109 9.21 -7.35 -6.71
N ARG A 110 8.48 -6.25 -6.48
CA ARG A 110 8.78 -4.93 -7.04
C ARG A 110 8.91 -3.90 -5.94
N ASP A 111 9.95 -3.11 -6.03
CA ASP A 111 10.15 -1.95 -5.17
C ASP A 111 9.39 -0.77 -5.76
N VAL A 112 8.59 -0.13 -4.91
CA VAL A 112 7.67 0.93 -5.32
C VAL A 112 7.94 2.15 -4.46
N PRO A 113 8.35 3.28 -5.07
CA PRO A 113 8.47 4.54 -4.35
C PRO A 113 7.07 5.01 -3.94
N VAL A 114 6.93 5.37 -2.66
CA VAL A 114 5.66 5.80 -2.08
C VAL A 114 5.83 7.04 -1.24
N ARG A 115 4.72 7.75 -1.02
CA ARG A 115 4.59 8.76 0.01
C ARG A 115 3.55 8.33 1.02
N ALA A 116 3.92 8.37 2.29
CA ALA A 116 3.07 8.05 3.42
C ALA A 116 2.32 9.28 3.91
N ARG A 117 1.04 9.12 4.20
CA ARG A 117 0.21 10.15 4.82
C ARG A 117 -0.48 9.55 6.04
N LEU A 118 -0.26 10.17 7.20
CA LEU A 118 -1.04 9.85 8.40
C LEU A 118 -2.48 10.27 8.14
N LEU A 119 -3.42 9.35 8.33
CA LEU A 119 -4.83 9.64 8.22
C LEU A 119 -5.35 10.17 9.55
N THR A 120 -6.18 11.20 9.47
CA THR A 120 -6.85 11.84 10.61
C THR A 120 -8.34 12.04 10.30
N GLY A 121 -9.14 12.38 11.32
CA GLY A 121 -10.57 12.69 11.19
C GLY A 121 -11.37 11.62 10.43
N ASP A 122 -12.29 12.06 9.57
CA ASP A 122 -13.19 11.16 8.84
C ASP A 122 -12.47 10.20 7.90
N GLU A 123 -11.34 10.62 7.33
CA GLU A 123 -10.57 9.74 6.47
C GLU A 123 -9.97 8.58 7.25
N ARG A 124 -9.45 8.86 8.46
CA ARG A 124 -9.01 7.80 9.37
C ARG A 124 -10.17 6.90 9.74
N THR A 125 -11.34 7.44 10.08
CA THR A 125 -12.52 6.66 10.46
C THR A 125 -12.90 5.66 9.37
N ARG A 126 -12.98 6.11 8.11
CA ARG A 126 -13.27 5.24 6.96
C ARG A 126 -12.19 4.18 6.75
N ALA A 127 -10.92 4.56 6.80
CA ALA A 127 -9.80 3.64 6.64
C ALA A 127 -9.70 2.60 7.77
N TRP A 128 -10.01 3.01 9.00
CA TRP A 128 -10.07 2.13 10.16
C TRP A 128 -11.20 1.12 10.02
N ALA A 129 -12.40 1.56 9.63
CA ALA A 129 -13.51 0.65 9.35
C ALA A 129 -13.14 -0.40 8.28
N ALA A 130 -12.50 0.01 7.19
CA ALA A 130 -12.01 -0.91 6.16
C ALA A 130 -10.93 -1.87 6.70
N ALA A 131 -10.06 -1.40 7.60
CA ALA A 131 -9.07 -2.25 8.26
C ALA A 131 -9.72 -3.28 9.20
N LEU A 132 -10.80 -2.93 9.90
CA LEU A 132 -11.56 -3.85 10.75
C LEU A 132 -12.31 -4.90 9.92
N GLU A 133 -12.90 -4.51 8.80
CA GLU A 133 -13.54 -5.46 7.88
C GLU A 133 -12.52 -6.45 7.31
N PHE A 134 -11.33 -5.96 6.95
CA PHE A 134 -10.26 -6.79 6.43
C PHE A 134 -9.61 -7.68 7.49
N TRP A 135 -9.47 -7.16 8.72
CA TRP A 135 -8.84 -7.84 9.84
C TRP A 135 -9.50 -7.49 11.19
N PRO A 136 -10.55 -8.22 11.58
CA PRO A 136 -11.33 -7.93 12.79
C PRO A 136 -10.54 -7.82 14.10
N PRO A 137 -9.44 -8.58 14.33
CA PRO A 137 -8.67 -8.47 15.57
C PRO A 137 -8.04 -7.10 15.87
N TYR A 138 -7.99 -6.18 14.89
CA TYR A 138 -7.58 -4.80 15.16
C TYR A 138 -8.46 -4.08 16.18
N ALA A 139 -9.75 -4.43 16.30
CA ALA A 139 -10.65 -3.87 17.30
C ALA A 139 -10.15 -4.16 18.72
N ALA A 140 -9.85 -5.44 19.01
CA ALA A 140 -9.30 -5.86 20.30
C ALA A 140 -7.93 -5.23 20.59
N TYR A 141 -7.15 -4.84 19.56
CA TYR A 141 -5.88 -4.15 19.79
C TYR A 141 -6.07 -2.68 20.19
N GLN A 142 -7.10 -2.01 19.65
CA GLN A 142 -7.43 -0.64 20.04
C GLN A 142 -8.02 -0.59 21.45
N GLU A 143 -8.86 -1.55 21.83
CA GLU A 143 -9.44 -1.65 23.18
C GLU A 143 -8.38 -1.82 24.28
N ARG A 144 -7.20 -2.36 23.95
CA ARG A 144 -6.09 -2.56 24.90
C ARG A 144 -5.24 -1.32 25.14
N VAL A 145 -5.43 -0.24 24.39
CA VAL A 145 -4.57 0.95 24.43
C VAL A 145 -5.37 2.24 24.38
N ASP A 146 -5.01 3.20 25.22
CA ASP A 146 -5.66 4.52 25.22
C ASP A 146 -5.26 5.39 24.02
N ARG A 147 -4.07 5.12 23.46
CA ARG A 147 -3.59 5.85 22.28
C ARG A 147 -4.39 5.48 21.03
N GLU A 148 -4.68 6.47 20.21
CA GLU A 148 -5.26 6.23 18.89
C GLU A 148 -4.26 5.48 18.00
N ILE A 149 -4.62 4.28 17.51
CA ILE A 149 -3.77 3.55 16.57
C ILE A 149 -3.64 4.37 15.28
N ARG A 150 -2.38 4.65 14.90
CA ARG A 150 -2.02 5.37 13.67
C ARG A 150 -2.34 4.52 12.45
N VAL A 151 -2.99 5.12 11.47
CA VAL A 151 -3.27 4.53 10.17
C VAL A 151 -2.63 5.39 9.11
N PHE A 152 -1.82 4.79 8.25
CA PHE A 152 -1.18 5.48 7.14
C PHE A 152 -1.76 4.99 5.82
N ARG A 153 -1.98 5.91 4.89
CA ARG A 153 -2.15 5.60 3.47
C ARG A 153 -0.81 5.79 2.78
N LEU A 154 -0.39 4.79 2.01
CA LEU A 154 0.77 4.85 1.14
C LEU A 154 0.28 5.00 -0.30
N GLU A 155 0.65 6.11 -0.92
CA GLU A 155 0.34 6.40 -2.32
C GLU A 155 1.63 6.29 -3.13
N ARG A 156 1.52 5.76 -4.36
CA ARG A 156 2.67 5.75 -5.28
C ARG A 156 3.09 7.19 -5.53
N ARG A 157 4.38 7.47 -5.44
CA ARG A 157 4.94 8.75 -5.87
C ARG A 157 5.69 8.55 -7.17
N GLU A 158 5.54 9.49 -8.08
CA GLU A 158 6.39 9.56 -9.26
C GLU A 158 7.80 9.91 -8.81
N THR A 159 8.78 9.19 -9.35
CA THR A 159 10.19 9.55 -9.15
C THR A 159 10.59 10.51 -10.24
N ARG A 160 11.59 11.34 -9.95
CA ARG A 160 12.19 12.26 -10.93
C ARG A 160 12.58 11.52 -12.23
N GLU A 161 13.12 10.31 -12.11
CA GLU A 161 13.47 9.46 -13.26
C GLU A 161 12.26 8.98 -14.08
N THR A 162 11.11 8.74 -13.46
CA THR A 162 9.89 8.37 -14.21
C THR A 162 9.31 9.58 -14.92
N ARG A 163 9.32 10.74 -14.26
CA ARG A 163 8.86 12.00 -14.83
C ARG A 163 9.71 12.43 -16.03
N GLU A 164 11.03 12.33 -15.92
CA GLU A 164 11.97 12.66 -17.01
C GLU A 164 11.85 11.72 -18.22
N LYS A 165 11.49 10.44 -18.01
CA LYS A 165 11.22 9.49 -19.10
C LYS A 165 9.90 9.78 -19.80
N GLN A 166 8.84 10.10 -19.05
CA GLN A 166 7.54 10.47 -19.61
C GLN A 166 7.63 11.75 -20.44
N GLU A 167 8.30 12.78 -19.93
CA GLU A 167 8.49 14.05 -20.65
C GLU A 167 9.29 13.87 -21.96
N LYS A 168 10.28 12.96 -21.99
CA LYS A 168 11.01 12.63 -23.22
C LYS A 168 10.14 11.90 -24.23
N GLN A 169 9.28 10.99 -23.78
CA GLN A 169 8.39 10.22 -24.64
C GLN A 169 7.28 11.11 -25.24
N GLU A 170 6.66 11.98 -24.44
CA GLU A 170 5.67 12.95 -24.92
C GLU A 170 6.26 13.94 -25.95
N LYS A 171 7.51 14.39 -25.74
CA LYS A 171 8.20 15.25 -26.72
C LYS A 171 8.49 14.54 -28.03
N GLN A 172 8.81 13.24 -27.98
CA GLN A 172 9.08 12.44 -29.16
C GLN A 172 7.79 12.17 -29.97
N GLU A 173 6.68 11.85 -29.30
CA GLU A 173 5.37 11.67 -29.93
C GLU A 173 4.84 12.99 -30.55
N ARG A 174 5.08 14.13 -29.89
CA ARG A 174 4.69 15.46 -30.39
C ARG A 174 5.54 15.90 -31.60
N GLY A 175 6.84 15.57 -31.61
CA GLY A 175 7.74 15.83 -32.73
C GLY A 175 7.40 15.01 -33.99
N GLU A 176 7.10 13.71 -33.84
CA GLU A 176 6.67 12.86 -34.96
C GLU A 176 5.31 13.27 -35.55
N SER A 177 4.45 13.89 -34.74
CA SER A 177 3.15 14.42 -35.18
C SER A 177 3.27 15.70 -36.01
N GLU A 178 4.25 16.57 -35.69
CA GLU A 178 4.55 17.79 -36.46
C GLU A 178 5.26 17.47 -37.79
N GLU A 179 6.11 16.43 -37.83
CA GLU A 179 6.80 15.99 -39.05
C GLU A 179 5.85 15.34 -40.08
N LYS A 180 4.87 14.55 -39.62
CA LYS A 180 3.83 13.95 -40.50
C LYS A 180 2.81 14.95 -41.05
N GLY A 181 2.69 16.14 -40.45
CA GLY A 181 1.80 17.21 -40.94
C GLY A 181 2.39 18.07 -42.06
N ARG A 182 3.69 17.91 -42.37
CA ARG A 182 4.39 18.72 -43.36
C ARG A 182 4.35 18.04 -44.75
N SER A 183 3.16 17.99 -45.37
CA SER A 183 3.06 17.62 -46.78
C SER A 183 3.87 18.61 -47.65
N PRO A 184 4.69 18.13 -48.60
CA PRO A 184 5.35 19.02 -49.53
C PRO A 184 4.30 19.52 -50.53
N VAL A 185 3.96 20.82 -50.45
CA VAL A 185 3.30 21.52 -51.55
C VAL A 185 4.29 21.54 -52.72
N GLY A 186 4.16 20.54 -53.59
CA GLY A 186 4.94 20.38 -54.81
C GLY A 186 4.52 21.41 -55.85
N ARG A 187 5.45 22.30 -56.15
CA ARG A 187 5.46 23.30 -57.23
C ARG A 187 4.94 22.74 -58.56
N GLY A 188 4.10 23.54 -59.23
CA GLY A 188 3.67 23.29 -60.60
C GLY A 188 4.82 23.41 -61.61
N PRO A 189 4.75 22.68 -62.74
CA PRO A 189 5.69 22.87 -63.84
C PRO A 189 5.28 24.09 -64.68
N GLY A 190 6.24 25.01 -64.84
CA GLY A 190 6.13 26.17 -65.71
C GLY A 190 6.03 25.80 -67.18
N ALA A 191 5.22 26.57 -67.90
CA ALA A 191 5.08 26.51 -69.34
C ALA A 191 6.39 26.93 -70.05
N ALA A 192 6.79 26.15 -71.06
CA ALA A 192 7.86 26.49 -71.98
C ALA A 192 7.34 27.41 -73.11
N PRO A 193 8.16 28.31 -73.68
CA PRO A 193 7.74 29.16 -74.77
C PRO A 193 7.87 28.45 -76.13
N GLY A 194 6.91 28.69 -77.01
CA GLY A 194 6.95 28.39 -78.44
C GLY A 194 6.52 29.63 -79.23
#